data_AF-A0A073AVW9-F1
#
_entry.id   AF-A0A073AVW9-F1
#
_cell.length_a   1.000
_cell.length_b   1.000
_cell.length_c   1.000
_cell.angle_alpha   90.00
_cell.angle_beta   90.00
_cell.angle_gamma   90.00
#
_symmetry.space_group_name_H-M   'P 1'
#
loop_
_entity.id
_entity.type
_entity.pdbx_description
1 polymer ?
#
loop_
_entity_poly.entity_id
_entity_poly.type
_entity_poly.pdbx_seq_one_letter_code
_entity_poly.pdbx_strand_id
1 'polypeptide(L)'
;MSEPVRQQAPAPVPQQRSDSPPPLVSYVLPVFNEEEGIRTFHEELLKATSQRPEFAYEFIYVNDGSSDRTLEILQDLAKNDPRVQVVDFSRNFGHQIAITAGLDHATGDAVIVMDTDLQDPPEVSLEMLDAWVAGAEIVSARRRTRQDSAFKRLTAHVYYRILRRCTEVDIPVDTGDFRLLNRRAAEELRGFRERSRFIRGMVASMGFRHVEVLFDRAPRVAGETKYPLRKMLRLAADGMTSFSTVPLKLITRIGFLSLVLAVLGIGYSLTLRLFFPEVTVSGWTMLMVALLFLGGVQMLSLGVIGSYVGRIYSEVQRRPLYVVRRVIRYDRD
;
A
#
# COMPACT_ATOMS: atom_id res chain seq x y z
N MET A 1 30.59 4.86 29.09
CA MET A 1 31.24 3.87 28.21
C MET A 1 30.25 2.73 28.05
N SER A 2 29.52 2.72 26.94
CA SER A 2 28.46 1.75 26.66
C SER A 2 29.01 0.82 25.58
N GLU A 3 29.12 -0.47 25.88
CA GLU A 3 29.63 -1.47 24.93
C GLU A 3 28.77 -1.48 23.64
N PRO A 4 29.40 -1.61 22.46
CA PRO A 4 28.65 -1.80 21.23
C PRO A 4 28.00 -3.19 21.25
N VAL A 5 26.68 -3.23 21.09
CA VAL A 5 25.91 -4.46 20.89
C VAL A 5 26.50 -5.18 19.68
N ARG A 6 27.17 -6.30 19.94
CA ARG A 6 27.76 -7.19 18.94
C ARG A 6 26.60 -7.74 18.11
N GLN A 7 26.43 -7.25 16.88
CA GLN A 7 25.55 -7.87 15.89
C GLN A 7 26.06 -9.32 15.69
N GLN A 8 25.34 -10.29 16.23
CA GLN A 8 25.57 -11.69 15.92
C GLN A 8 25.32 -11.89 14.43
N ALA A 9 26.31 -12.43 13.72
CA ALA A 9 26.12 -12.88 12.36
C ALA A 9 24.96 -13.90 12.33
N PRO A 10 24.06 -13.84 11.34
CA PRO A 10 22.95 -14.78 11.26
C PRO A 10 23.48 -16.21 11.18
N ALA A 11 22.73 -17.15 11.76
CA ALA A 11 22.96 -18.56 11.55
C ALA A 11 22.98 -18.83 10.03
N PRO A 12 23.94 -19.62 9.52
CA PRO A 12 23.96 -19.98 8.11
C PRO A 12 22.63 -20.64 7.74
N VAL A 13 22.07 -20.26 6.58
CA VAL A 13 20.95 -20.97 5.95
C VAL A 13 21.29 -22.46 5.97
N PRO A 14 20.38 -23.35 6.42
CA PRO A 14 20.64 -24.77 6.41
C PRO A 14 21.04 -25.17 4.99
N GLN A 15 22.29 -25.62 4.81
CA GLN A 15 22.69 -26.27 3.56
C GLN A 15 21.69 -27.40 3.31
N GLN A 16 20.92 -27.28 2.23
CA GLN A 16 19.84 -28.21 1.90
C GLN A 16 20.41 -29.63 1.92
N ARG A 17 19.82 -30.47 2.78
CA ARG A 17 19.96 -31.92 2.63
C ARG A 17 19.28 -32.30 1.33
N SER A 18 19.92 -33.14 0.52
CA SER A 18 19.48 -33.58 -0.82
C SER A 18 18.07 -34.19 -0.89
N ASP A 19 17.41 -34.41 0.24
CA ASP A 19 16.16 -35.16 0.38
C ASP A 19 14.95 -34.29 0.80
N SER A 20 15.11 -32.96 0.91
CA SER A 20 13.99 -32.08 1.21
C SER A 20 13.21 -31.75 -0.07
N PRO A 21 11.85 -31.70 -0.04
CA PRO A 21 11.08 -31.27 -1.20
C PRO A 21 11.53 -29.87 -1.66
N PRO A 22 11.45 -29.58 -2.97
CA PRO A 22 11.84 -28.28 -3.49
C PRO A 22 11.03 -27.16 -2.81
N PRO A 23 11.64 -26.02 -2.45
CA PRO A 23 10.91 -24.92 -1.82
C PRO A 23 9.78 -24.45 -2.73
N LEU A 24 8.61 -24.18 -2.14
CA LEU A 24 7.42 -23.76 -2.88
C LEU A 24 7.38 -22.23 -2.99
N VAL A 25 7.19 -21.72 -4.20
CA VAL A 25 7.03 -20.29 -4.49
C VAL A 25 5.59 -20.02 -4.93
N SER A 26 4.89 -19.17 -4.18
CA SER A 26 3.52 -18.75 -4.52
C SER A 26 3.54 -17.44 -5.30
N TYR A 27 2.97 -17.44 -6.51
CA TYR A 27 2.68 -16.19 -7.22
C TYR A 27 1.26 -15.72 -6.88
N VAL A 28 1.13 -14.55 -6.28
CA VAL A 28 -0.13 -13.87 -6.02
C VAL A 28 -0.38 -12.85 -7.12
N LEU A 29 -1.45 -13.08 -7.89
CA LEU A 29 -1.73 -12.41 -9.16
C LEU A 29 -3.13 -11.79 -9.12
N PRO A 30 -3.27 -10.52 -8.70
CA PRO A 30 -4.54 -9.80 -8.75
C PRO A 30 -4.99 -9.54 -10.20
N VAL A 31 -6.24 -9.88 -10.54
CA VAL A 31 -6.77 -9.75 -11.90
C VAL A 31 -8.11 -9.03 -11.90
N PHE A 32 -8.29 -8.06 -12.80
CA PHE A 32 -9.57 -7.40 -13.03
C PHE A 32 -9.71 -6.95 -14.50
N ASN A 33 -10.62 -7.58 -15.23
CA ASN A 33 -10.89 -7.31 -16.65
C ASN A 33 -9.63 -7.34 -17.54
N GLU A 34 -8.99 -8.51 -17.62
CA GLU A 34 -7.73 -8.74 -18.35
C GLU A 34 -7.90 -9.84 -19.42
N GLU A 35 -9.09 -9.96 -20.03
CA GLU A 35 -9.40 -11.07 -20.96
C GLU A 35 -8.44 -11.15 -22.17
N GLU A 36 -7.87 -10.01 -22.61
CA GLU A 36 -6.98 -9.94 -23.76
C GLU A 36 -5.55 -10.41 -23.45
N GLY A 37 -5.05 -10.18 -22.24
CA GLY A 37 -3.64 -10.34 -21.88
C GLY A 37 -3.33 -11.55 -20.99
N ILE A 38 -4.31 -12.05 -20.24
CA ILE A 38 -4.05 -13.00 -19.14
C ILE A 38 -3.48 -14.35 -19.60
N ARG A 39 -3.85 -14.84 -20.79
CA ARG A 39 -3.28 -16.09 -21.36
C ARG A 39 -1.81 -15.91 -21.69
N THR A 40 -1.48 -14.84 -22.43
CA THR A 40 -0.10 -14.49 -22.79
C THR A 40 0.75 -14.28 -21.53
N PHE A 41 0.21 -13.57 -20.53
CA PHE A 41 0.89 -13.41 -19.23
C PHE A 41 1.20 -14.76 -18.58
N HIS A 42 0.23 -15.68 -18.54
CA HIS A 42 0.45 -17.00 -17.96
C HIS A 42 1.52 -17.78 -18.73
N GLU A 43 1.52 -17.74 -20.06
CA GLU A 43 2.54 -18.38 -20.89
C GLU A 43 3.95 -17.84 -20.62
N GLU A 44 4.11 -16.51 -20.54
CA GLU A 44 5.41 -15.90 -20.21
C GLU A 44 5.85 -16.24 -18.78
N LEU A 45 4.91 -16.28 -17.83
CA LEU A 45 5.19 -16.70 -16.46
C LEU A 45 5.65 -18.16 -16.38
N LEU A 46 5.04 -19.06 -17.17
CA LEU A 46 5.47 -20.45 -17.28
C LEU A 46 6.86 -20.57 -17.92
N LYS A 47 7.14 -19.80 -18.98
CA LYS A 47 8.48 -19.75 -19.60
C LYS A 47 9.54 -19.31 -18.58
N ALA A 48 9.29 -18.23 -17.84
CA ALA A 48 10.23 -17.75 -16.82
C ALA A 48 10.44 -18.77 -15.69
N THR A 49 9.37 -19.29 -15.10
CA THR A 49 9.48 -20.25 -13.98
C THR A 49 10.11 -21.58 -14.39
N SER A 50 9.95 -22.02 -15.64
CA SER A 50 10.62 -23.22 -16.16
C SER A 50 12.16 -23.13 -16.16
N GLN A 51 12.73 -21.93 -16.10
CA GLN A 51 14.18 -21.73 -16.05
C GLN A 51 14.78 -22.06 -14.67
N ARG A 52 13.94 -22.22 -13.63
CA ARG A 52 14.35 -22.47 -12.25
C ARG A 52 13.66 -23.73 -11.68
N PRO A 53 13.95 -24.92 -12.24
CA PRO A 53 13.29 -26.18 -11.86
C PRO A 53 13.60 -26.65 -10.43
N GLU A 54 14.53 -26.00 -9.73
CA GLU A 54 14.84 -26.27 -8.32
C GLU A 54 13.73 -25.82 -7.34
N PHE A 55 12.74 -25.06 -7.82
CA PHE A 55 11.58 -24.63 -7.03
C PHE A 55 10.29 -25.30 -7.50
N ALA A 56 9.38 -25.53 -6.56
CA ALA A 56 7.98 -25.79 -6.88
C ALA A 56 7.22 -24.47 -7.01
N TYR A 57 6.14 -24.45 -7.78
CA TYR A 57 5.36 -23.25 -8.06
C TYR A 57 3.87 -23.48 -7.86
N GLU A 58 3.20 -22.48 -7.28
CA GLU A 58 1.74 -22.33 -7.34
C GLU A 58 1.39 -20.92 -7.84
N PHE A 59 0.31 -20.82 -8.62
CA PHE A 59 -0.14 -19.57 -9.24
C PHE A 59 -1.55 -19.24 -8.74
N ILE A 60 -1.66 -18.22 -7.91
CA ILE A 60 -2.91 -17.83 -7.25
C ILE A 60 -3.43 -16.57 -7.93
N TYR A 61 -4.35 -16.78 -8.86
CA TYR A 61 -5.08 -15.70 -9.52
C TYR A 61 -6.25 -15.27 -8.64
N VAL A 62 -6.31 -13.99 -8.30
CA VAL A 62 -7.41 -13.41 -7.53
C VAL A 62 -8.25 -12.57 -8.47
N ASN A 63 -9.38 -13.12 -8.91
CA ASN A 63 -10.33 -12.41 -9.75
C ASN A 63 -11.12 -11.41 -8.89
N ASP A 64 -10.82 -10.12 -9.06
CA ASP A 64 -11.42 -9.00 -8.32
C ASP A 64 -12.78 -8.60 -8.91
N GLY A 65 -13.65 -9.60 -9.14
CA GLY A 65 -15.00 -9.41 -9.65
C GLY A 65 -15.08 -8.88 -11.08
N SER A 66 -14.29 -9.45 -12.00
CA SER A 66 -14.31 -9.09 -13.43
C SER A 66 -15.71 -9.27 -14.05
N SER A 67 -16.00 -8.44 -15.06
CA SER A 67 -17.26 -8.43 -15.81
C SER A 67 -17.15 -8.94 -17.25
N ASP A 68 -15.93 -9.21 -17.71
CA ASP A 68 -15.60 -9.77 -19.02
C ASP A 68 -15.33 -11.30 -18.92
N ARG A 69 -14.71 -11.91 -19.95
CA ARG A 69 -14.40 -13.35 -19.96
C ARG A 69 -13.16 -13.72 -19.16
N THR A 70 -12.58 -12.81 -18.37
CA THR A 70 -11.40 -13.09 -17.55
C THR A 70 -11.59 -14.32 -16.66
N LEU A 71 -12.75 -14.43 -15.99
CA LEU A 71 -13.02 -15.57 -15.10
C LEU A 71 -13.07 -16.90 -15.87
N GLU A 72 -13.72 -16.92 -17.04
CA GLU A 72 -13.79 -18.12 -17.90
C GLU A 72 -12.39 -18.57 -18.32
N ILE A 73 -11.54 -17.63 -18.72
CA ILE A 73 -10.15 -17.90 -19.09
C ILE A 73 -9.36 -18.44 -17.89
N LEU A 74 -9.49 -17.84 -16.71
CA LEU A 74 -8.82 -18.32 -15.49
C LEU A 74 -9.27 -19.73 -15.10
N GLN A 75 -10.55 -20.07 -15.30
CA GLN A 75 -11.05 -21.42 -15.09
C GLN A 75 -10.42 -22.43 -16.05
N ASP A 76 -10.27 -22.07 -17.33
CA ASP A 76 -9.57 -22.89 -18.30
C ASP A 76 -8.09 -23.09 -17.91
N LEU A 77 -7.42 -22.03 -17.45
CA LEU A 77 -6.03 -22.15 -16.97
C LEU A 77 -5.93 -23.11 -15.78
N ALA A 78 -6.82 -22.98 -14.79
CA ALA A 78 -6.88 -23.88 -13.63
C ALA A 78 -7.12 -25.34 -14.03
N LYS A 79 -7.95 -25.57 -15.05
CA LYS A 79 -8.22 -26.92 -15.57
C LYS A 79 -7.01 -27.56 -16.26
N ASN A 80 -6.19 -26.74 -16.92
CA ASN A 80 -5.04 -27.22 -17.71
C ASN A 80 -3.71 -27.22 -16.94
N ASP A 81 -3.63 -26.52 -15.81
CA ASP A 81 -2.45 -26.51 -14.95
C ASP A 81 -2.86 -26.67 -13.47
N PRO A 82 -2.55 -27.81 -12.82
CA PRO A 82 -2.92 -28.07 -11.43
C PRO A 82 -2.18 -27.17 -10.42
N ARG A 83 -1.17 -26.43 -10.86
CA ARG A 83 -0.50 -25.41 -10.03
C ARG A 83 -1.34 -24.13 -9.93
N VAL A 84 -2.35 -23.97 -10.78
CA VAL A 84 -3.18 -22.77 -10.84
C VAL A 84 -4.37 -22.89 -9.89
N GLN A 85 -4.52 -21.87 -9.05
CA GLN A 85 -5.67 -21.65 -8.20
C GLN A 85 -6.33 -20.33 -8.58
N VAL A 86 -7.67 -20.32 -8.61
CA VAL A 86 -8.46 -19.09 -8.81
C VAL A 86 -9.28 -18.79 -7.57
N VAL A 87 -9.10 -17.59 -7.02
CA VAL A 87 -9.91 -17.03 -5.93
C VAL A 87 -10.86 -16.02 -6.55
N ASP A 88 -12.14 -16.38 -6.68
CA ASP A 88 -13.15 -15.56 -7.33
C ASP A 88 -13.91 -14.73 -6.28
N PHE A 89 -13.80 -13.40 -6.35
CA PHE A 89 -14.53 -12.52 -5.44
C PHE A 89 -16.00 -12.38 -5.82
N SER A 90 -16.84 -12.14 -4.80
CA SER A 90 -18.28 -11.90 -5.00
C SER A 90 -18.59 -10.60 -5.76
N ARG A 91 -17.67 -9.63 -5.74
CA ARG A 91 -17.69 -8.34 -6.45
C ARG A 91 -16.29 -7.76 -6.48
N ASN A 92 -16.10 -6.62 -7.14
CA ASN A 92 -14.86 -5.85 -7.03
C ASN A 92 -14.68 -5.28 -5.60
N PHE A 93 -13.52 -5.57 -5.00
CA PHE A 93 -13.05 -5.05 -3.71
C PHE A 93 -11.79 -4.18 -3.85
N GLY A 94 -11.06 -4.32 -4.94
CA GLY A 94 -9.90 -3.51 -5.28
C GLY A 94 -8.58 -4.26 -5.12
N HIS A 95 -7.60 -3.82 -5.91
CA HIS A 95 -6.29 -4.44 -6.09
C HIS A 95 -5.55 -4.80 -4.78
N GLN A 96 -5.45 -3.88 -3.81
CA GLN A 96 -4.74 -4.14 -2.54
C GLN A 96 -5.43 -5.21 -1.68
N ILE A 97 -6.76 -5.33 -1.77
CA ILE A 97 -7.52 -6.38 -1.09
C ILE A 97 -7.32 -7.71 -1.81
N ALA A 98 -7.28 -7.71 -3.14
CA ALA A 98 -6.95 -8.89 -3.92
C ALA A 98 -5.56 -9.47 -3.58
N ILE A 99 -4.54 -8.62 -3.42
CA ILE A 99 -3.22 -9.07 -2.91
C ILE A 99 -3.36 -9.76 -1.55
N THR A 100 -4.15 -9.19 -0.64
CA THR A 100 -4.32 -9.74 0.71
C THR A 100 -5.00 -11.11 0.67
N ALA A 101 -6.04 -11.26 -0.15
CA ALA A 101 -6.67 -12.57 -0.34
C ALA A 101 -5.72 -13.59 -0.98
N GLY A 102 -4.92 -13.17 -1.95
CA GLY A 102 -3.91 -14.04 -2.54
C GLY A 102 -2.88 -14.49 -1.51
N LEU A 103 -2.42 -13.58 -0.65
CA LEU A 103 -1.56 -13.92 0.49
C LEU A 103 -2.26 -14.93 1.41
N ASP A 104 -3.54 -14.73 1.75
CA ASP A 104 -4.29 -15.65 2.61
C ASP A 104 -4.38 -17.07 2.05
N HIS A 105 -4.40 -17.21 0.72
CA HIS A 105 -4.45 -18.49 0.03
C HIS A 105 -3.08 -19.09 -0.32
N ALA A 106 -2.00 -18.32 -0.19
CA ALA A 106 -0.64 -18.76 -0.48
C ALA A 106 -0.11 -19.74 0.57
N THR A 107 0.56 -20.80 0.10
CA THR A 107 1.12 -21.86 0.94
C THR A 107 2.64 -21.97 0.85
N GLY A 108 3.29 -21.27 -0.08
CA GLY A 108 4.72 -21.33 -0.33
C GLY A 108 5.62 -20.76 0.77
N ASP A 109 6.90 -21.12 0.66
CA ASP A 109 8.04 -20.66 1.45
C ASP A 109 8.47 -19.23 1.07
N ALA A 110 8.13 -18.80 -0.15
CA ALA A 110 8.19 -17.42 -0.61
C ALA A 110 6.92 -17.07 -1.38
N VAL A 111 6.51 -15.80 -1.31
CA VAL A 111 5.36 -15.27 -2.03
C VAL A 111 5.79 -14.10 -2.89
N ILE A 112 5.54 -14.20 -4.19
CA ILE A 112 5.77 -13.15 -5.16
C ILE A 112 4.43 -12.52 -5.51
N VAL A 113 4.28 -11.22 -5.26
CA VAL A 113 3.12 -10.45 -5.70
C VAL A 113 3.48 -9.82 -7.04
N MET A 114 2.63 -9.95 -8.05
CA MET A 114 2.88 -9.42 -9.41
C MET A 114 1.56 -9.02 -10.10
N ASP A 115 1.60 -7.94 -10.88
CA ASP A 115 0.47 -7.50 -11.73
C ASP A 115 0.44 -8.32 -13.04
N THR A 116 -0.75 -8.57 -13.57
CA THR A 116 -0.92 -9.38 -14.80
C THR A 116 -0.91 -8.58 -16.10
N ASP A 117 -0.56 -7.29 -16.05
CA ASP A 117 -0.66 -6.35 -17.18
C ASP A 117 0.51 -6.41 -18.19
N LEU A 118 1.37 -7.44 -18.09
CA LEU A 118 2.60 -7.65 -18.86
C LEU A 118 3.63 -6.51 -18.79
N GLN A 119 3.43 -5.47 -17.96
CA GLN A 119 4.40 -4.38 -17.86
C GLN A 119 5.60 -4.80 -17.01
N ASP A 120 5.38 -5.64 -16.00
CA ASP A 120 6.42 -6.18 -15.14
C ASP A 120 6.84 -7.57 -15.65
N PRO A 121 8.07 -7.73 -16.19
CA PRO A 121 8.49 -8.99 -16.81
C PRO A 121 8.61 -10.10 -15.75
N PRO A 122 8.03 -11.30 -16.00
CA PRO A 122 8.17 -12.44 -15.10
C PRO A 122 9.62 -12.82 -14.79
N GLU A 123 10.57 -12.60 -15.69
CA GLU A 123 12.00 -12.91 -15.51
C GLU A 123 12.63 -12.17 -14.33
N VAL A 124 12.15 -10.96 -14.02
CA VAL A 124 12.64 -10.18 -12.88
C VAL A 124 12.34 -10.89 -11.56
N SER A 125 11.30 -11.73 -11.53
CA SER A 125 10.99 -12.53 -10.34
C SER A 125 12.07 -13.58 -10.04
N LEU A 126 12.84 -14.01 -11.05
CA LEU A 126 13.94 -14.96 -10.88
C LEU A 126 15.12 -14.32 -10.13
N GLU A 127 15.44 -13.06 -10.43
CA GLU A 127 16.44 -12.29 -9.69
C GLU A 127 16.02 -12.06 -8.23
N MET A 128 14.71 -11.92 -7.97
CA MET A 128 14.21 -11.84 -6.59
C MET A 128 14.39 -13.14 -5.83
N LEU A 129 14.20 -14.29 -6.50
CA LEU A 129 14.44 -15.60 -5.91
C LEU A 129 15.91 -15.76 -5.50
N ASP A 130 16.86 -15.28 -6.31
CA ASP A 130 18.29 -15.31 -5.94
C ASP A 130 18.57 -14.48 -4.68
N ALA A 131 17.99 -13.28 -4.59
CA ALA A 131 18.11 -12.44 -3.39
C ALA A 131 17.50 -13.10 -2.15
N TRP A 132 16.36 -13.79 -2.31
CA TRP A 132 15.73 -14.56 -1.23
C TRP A 132 16.59 -15.73 -0.77
N VAL A 133 17.14 -16.52 -1.70
CA VAL A 133 18.07 -17.62 -1.39
C VAL A 133 19.32 -17.10 -0.68
N ALA A 134 19.79 -15.89 -1.03
CA ALA A 134 20.87 -15.19 -0.32
C ALA A 134 20.48 -14.65 1.07
N GLY A 135 19.24 -14.88 1.53
CA GLY A 135 18.75 -14.53 2.86
C GLY A 135 18.09 -13.15 2.96
N ALA A 136 17.56 -12.61 1.85
CA ALA A 136 16.66 -11.47 1.90
C ALA A 136 15.26 -11.91 2.39
N GLU A 137 14.65 -11.13 3.27
CA GLU A 137 13.30 -11.42 3.77
C GLU A 137 12.23 -10.75 2.91
N ILE A 138 12.56 -9.57 2.36
CA ILE A 138 11.73 -8.81 1.44
C ILE A 138 12.58 -8.35 0.27
N VAL A 139 12.12 -8.59 -0.95
CA VAL A 139 12.78 -8.13 -2.18
C VAL A 139 11.80 -7.28 -2.97
N SER A 140 12.18 -6.06 -3.32
CA SER A 140 11.34 -5.15 -4.11
C SER A 140 11.91 -4.92 -5.50
N ALA A 141 11.04 -4.97 -6.52
CA ALA A 141 11.39 -4.55 -7.86
C ALA A 141 11.39 -3.01 -7.93
N ARG A 142 12.54 -2.42 -8.23
CA ARG A 142 12.69 -0.99 -8.44
C ARG A 142 13.06 -0.71 -9.89
N ARG A 143 12.41 0.29 -10.47
CA ARG A 143 12.69 0.70 -11.85
C ARG A 143 14.03 1.41 -11.93
N ARG A 144 14.88 1.01 -12.88
CA ARG A 144 16.19 1.65 -13.14
C ARG A 144 16.02 3.06 -13.71
N THR A 145 15.03 3.28 -14.57
CA THR A 145 14.88 4.55 -15.32
C THR A 145 13.44 5.04 -15.38
N ARG A 146 13.21 6.34 -15.10
CA ARG A 146 11.92 7.01 -15.26
C ARG A 146 11.94 7.94 -16.47
N GLN A 147 11.17 7.63 -17.52
CA GLN A 147 10.78 8.62 -18.53
C GLN A 147 9.55 9.42 -18.06
N ASP A 148 9.63 10.04 -16.88
CA ASP A 148 8.57 10.90 -16.37
C ASP A 148 8.82 12.35 -16.77
N SER A 149 7.75 13.05 -17.19
CA SER A 149 7.81 14.50 -17.44
C SER A 149 8.26 15.26 -16.19
N ALA A 150 8.91 16.41 -16.37
CA ALA A 150 9.44 17.22 -15.26
C ALA A 150 8.36 17.54 -14.20
N PHE A 151 7.11 17.75 -14.63
CA PHE A 151 5.97 17.98 -13.74
C PHE A 151 5.61 16.76 -12.87
N LYS A 152 5.63 15.56 -13.44
CA LYS A 152 5.41 14.30 -12.69
C LYS A 152 6.53 14.05 -11.68
N ARG A 153 7.78 14.32 -12.06
CA ARG A 153 8.94 14.21 -11.15
C ARG A 153 8.81 15.17 -9.97
N LEU A 154 8.43 16.42 -10.21
CA LEU A 154 8.28 17.42 -9.14
C LEU A 154 7.14 17.05 -8.19
N THR A 155 5.96 16.71 -8.72
CA THR A 155 4.79 16.35 -7.90
C THR A 155 5.01 15.07 -7.10
N ALA A 156 5.64 14.05 -7.69
CA ALA A 156 6.06 12.85 -6.96
C ALA A 156 7.08 13.18 -5.86
N HIS A 157 8.09 14.01 -6.15
CA HIS A 157 9.09 14.40 -5.17
C HIS A 157 8.49 15.14 -3.98
N VAL A 158 7.58 16.09 -4.22
CA VAL A 158 6.84 16.80 -3.15
C VAL A 158 5.99 15.82 -2.36
N TYR A 159 5.26 14.92 -3.02
CA TYR A 159 4.44 13.90 -2.37
C TYR A 159 5.27 13.02 -1.43
N TYR A 160 6.36 12.41 -1.92
CA TYR A 160 7.21 11.54 -1.10
C TYR A 160 7.91 12.29 0.03
N ARG A 161 8.26 13.57 -0.16
CA ARG A 161 8.84 14.40 0.90
C ARG A 161 7.84 14.75 2.00
N ILE A 162 6.59 14.99 1.65
CA ILE A 162 5.49 15.18 2.61
C ILE A 162 5.21 13.85 3.32
N LEU A 163 5.06 12.76 2.56
CA LEU A 163 4.81 11.43 3.07
C LEU A 163 5.88 11.05 4.11
N ARG A 164 7.17 11.15 3.76
CA ARG A 164 8.30 10.87 4.66
C ARG A 164 8.34 11.74 5.92
N ARG A 165 7.79 12.96 5.87
CA ARG A 165 7.67 13.83 7.06
C ARG A 165 6.45 13.48 7.92
N CYS A 166 5.44 12.86 7.32
CA CYS A 166 4.18 12.52 7.96
C CYS A 166 4.13 11.05 8.42
N THR A 167 4.96 10.17 7.86
CA THR A 167 5.07 8.76 8.20
C THR A 167 6.34 8.50 9.00
N GLU A 168 6.26 7.71 10.06
CA GLU A 168 7.43 7.30 10.86
C GLU A 168 8.28 6.21 10.15
N VAL A 169 7.78 5.72 9.02
CA VAL A 169 8.36 4.62 8.23
C VAL A 169 8.98 5.17 6.94
N ASP A 170 10.21 4.77 6.65
CA ASP A 170 10.89 5.05 5.39
C ASP A 170 10.33 4.15 4.28
N ILE A 171 9.39 4.69 3.50
CA ILE A 171 8.76 3.98 2.37
C ILE A 171 9.68 4.12 1.15
N PRO A 172 10.17 3.01 0.55
CA PRO A 172 10.98 3.06 -0.65
C PRO A 172 10.24 3.79 -1.78
N VAL A 173 10.95 4.71 -2.42
CA VAL A 173 10.41 5.53 -3.51
C VAL A 173 10.58 4.73 -4.81
N ASP A 174 9.53 4.65 -5.61
CA ASP A 174 9.51 4.02 -6.95
C ASP A 174 9.58 2.49 -6.99
N THR A 175 9.25 1.84 -5.87
CA THR A 175 8.94 0.41 -5.83
C THR A 175 7.46 0.19 -6.13
N GLY A 176 7.17 -0.72 -7.06
CA GLY A 176 5.81 -1.16 -7.37
C GLY A 176 5.21 -2.07 -6.29
N ASP A 177 4.08 -2.69 -6.60
CA ASP A 177 3.57 -3.79 -5.78
C ASP A 177 4.27 -5.12 -6.09
N PHE A 178 5.01 -5.18 -7.22
CA PHE A 178 5.91 -6.27 -7.57
C PHE A 178 7.03 -6.49 -6.54
N ARG A 179 6.93 -7.58 -5.79
CA ARG A 179 7.86 -7.92 -4.70
C ARG A 179 7.84 -9.41 -4.38
N LEU A 180 8.90 -9.85 -3.71
CA LEU A 180 8.96 -11.12 -3.02
C LEU A 180 8.93 -10.89 -1.50
N LEU A 181 8.14 -11.69 -0.80
CA LEU A 181 8.10 -11.80 0.65
C LEU A 181 8.49 -13.25 1.01
N ASN A 182 9.44 -13.45 1.91
CA ASN A 182 9.64 -14.78 2.47
C ASN A 182 8.42 -15.21 3.31
N ARG A 183 8.36 -16.49 3.69
CA ARG A 183 7.25 -17.06 4.47
C ARG A 183 6.86 -16.20 5.67
N ARG A 184 7.84 -15.84 6.49
CA ARG A 184 7.64 -15.07 7.72
C ARG A 184 7.06 -13.68 7.44
N ALA A 185 7.63 -12.94 6.50
CA ALA A 185 7.14 -11.62 6.12
C ALA A 185 5.74 -11.68 5.50
N ALA A 186 5.44 -12.73 4.71
CA ALA A 186 4.11 -12.95 4.17
C ALA A 186 3.08 -13.27 5.27
N GLU A 187 3.43 -14.10 6.27
CA GLU A 187 2.56 -14.42 7.41
C GLU A 187 2.28 -13.21 8.29
N GLU A 188 3.29 -12.40 8.60
CA GLU A 188 3.09 -11.13 9.33
C GLU A 188 2.14 -10.22 8.56
N LEU A 189 2.37 -10.02 7.25
CA LEU A 189 1.53 -9.17 6.41
C LEU A 189 0.07 -9.67 6.30
N ARG A 190 -0.19 -10.98 6.40
CA ARG A 190 -1.57 -11.53 6.49
C ARG A 190 -2.28 -11.12 7.78
N GLY A 191 -1.52 -10.82 8.85
CA GLY A 191 -2.05 -10.30 10.11
C GLY A 191 -2.56 -8.86 10.03
N PHE A 192 -2.04 -8.07 9.09
CA PHE A 192 -2.48 -6.69 8.84
C PHE A 192 -3.87 -6.73 8.21
N ARG A 193 -4.90 -6.33 8.97
CA ARG A 193 -6.33 -6.35 8.55
C ARG A 193 -6.98 -4.97 8.48
N GLU A 194 -6.17 -3.92 8.44
CA GLU A 194 -6.66 -2.55 8.29
C GLU A 194 -7.41 -2.39 6.97
N ARG A 195 -8.46 -1.56 6.96
CA ARG A 195 -9.26 -1.29 5.76
C ARG A 195 -8.59 -0.31 4.82
N SER A 196 -7.91 0.69 5.37
CA SER A 196 -7.18 1.69 4.58
C SER A 196 -5.82 1.12 4.17
N ARG A 197 -5.83 0.12 3.29
CA ARG A 197 -4.63 -0.65 2.95
C ARG A 197 -3.68 0.13 2.07
N PHE A 198 -2.43 0.13 2.48
CA PHE A 198 -1.31 0.62 1.69
C PHE A 198 -0.15 -0.36 1.92
N ILE A 199 -0.13 -1.43 1.13
CA ILE A 199 0.78 -2.57 1.33
C ILE A 199 2.24 -2.13 1.32
N ARG A 200 2.60 -1.11 0.54
CA ARG A 200 3.96 -0.52 0.55
C ARG A 200 4.36 0.01 1.93
N GLY A 201 3.48 0.76 2.57
CA GLY A 201 3.70 1.28 3.92
C GLY A 201 3.70 0.20 4.98
N MET A 202 2.76 -0.76 4.89
CA MET A 202 2.70 -1.90 5.79
C MET A 202 3.98 -2.72 5.73
N VAL A 203 4.42 -3.09 4.53
CA VAL A 203 5.66 -3.87 4.32
C VAL A 203 6.88 -3.12 4.84
N ALA A 204 7.00 -1.82 4.55
CA ALA A 204 8.11 -1.00 5.06
C ALA A 204 8.10 -0.90 6.60
N SER A 205 6.92 -0.99 7.24
CA SER A 205 6.78 -0.88 8.70
C SER A 205 7.18 -2.16 9.46
N MET A 206 7.29 -3.30 8.78
CA MET A 206 7.60 -4.58 9.43
C MET A 206 9.06 -4.71 9.89
N GLY A 207 9.98 -3.90 9.36
CA GLY A 207 11.38 -3.85 9.81
C GLY A 207 12.27 -5.05 9.41
N PHE A 208 11.80 -5.91 8.51
CA PHE A 208 12.57 -7.05 7.98
C PHE A 208 13.74 -6.60 7.07
N ARG A 209 14.64 -7.53 6.74
CA ARG A 209 15.75 -7.27 5.81
C ARG A 209 15.25 -7.08 4.37
N HIS A 210 15.34 -5.85 3.88
CA HIS A 210 14.95 -5.45 2.53
C HIS A 210 16.14 -5.47 1.55
N VAL A 211 15.90 -5.96 0.33
CA VAL A 211 16.80 -5.84 -0.83
C VAL A 211 16.02 -5.28 -2.03
N GLU A 212 16.67 -4.48 -2.87
CA GLU A 212 16.10 -3.95 -4.11
C GLU A 212 16.75 -4.64 -5.31
N VAL A 213 15.93 -5.08 -6.27
CA VAL A 213 16.36 -5.57 -7.59
C VAL A 213 15.98 -4.54 -8.64
N LEU A 214 16.94 -4.16 -9.50
CA LEU A 214 16.78 -3.11 -10.49
C LEU A 214 16.41 -3.67 -11.87
N PHE A 215 15.23 -3.31 -12.37
CA PHE A 215 14.77 -3.74 -13.70
C PHE A 215 14.30 -2.58 -14.58
N ASP A 216 14.25 -2.83 -15.89
CA ASP A 216 13.67 -1.92 -16.89
C ASP A 216 12.28 -2.41 -17.28
N ARG A 217 11.26 -1.55 -17.16
CA ARG A 217 9.87 -1.88 -17.46
C ARG A 217 9.62 -1.81 -18.96
N ALA A 218 8.94 -2.80 -19.55
CA ALA A 218 8.53 -2.73 -20.94
C ALA A 218 7.53 -1.57 -21.17
N PRO A 219 7.57 -0.87 -22.32
CA PRO A 219 6.56 0.13 -22.66
C PRO A 219 5.19 -0.53 -22.81
N ARG A 220 4.12 0.18 -22.43
CA ARG A 220 2.74 -0.32 -22.49
C ARG A 220 2.32 -0.63 -23.91
N VAL A 221 1.74 -1.82 -24.12
CA VAL A 221 1.19 -2.26 -25.41
C VAL A 221 -0.16 -1.58 -25.71
N ALA A 222 -0.94 -1.19 -24.70
CA ALA A 222 -2.14 -0.36 -24.86
C ALA A 222 -2.50 0.42 -23.57
N GLY A 223 -3.13 1.60 -23.73
CA GLY A 223 -3.78 2.35 -22.64
C GLY A 223 -3.00 3.54 -22.08
N GLU A 224 -3.47 4.76 -22.38
CA GLU A 224 -3.08 5.95 -21.62
C GLU A 224 -3.73 5.90 -20.22
N THR A 225 -3.03 5.42 -19.19
CA THR A 225 -3.44 5.77 -17.82
C THR A 225 -2.96 7.20 -17.52
N LYS A 226 -3.76 8.18 -17.95
CA LYS A 226 -3.74 9.51 -17.34
C LYS A 226 -4.19 9.33 -15.90
N TYR A 227 -3.26 9.20 -14.95
CA TYR A 227 -3.57 9.30 -13.54
C TYR A 227 -4.04 10.75 -13.29
N PRO A 228 -5.35 11.01 -13.11
CA PRO A 228 -5.82 12.39 -12.98
C PRO A 228 -5.31 12.94 -11.65
N LEU A 229 -4.89 14.21 -11.65
CA LEU A 229 -4.38 14.91 -10.46
C LEU A 229 -5.29 14.72 -9.22
N ARG A 230 -6.62 14.63 -9.43
CA ARG A 230 -7.61 14.36 -8.39
C ARG A 230 -7.44 13.00 -7.69
N LYS A 231 -7.08 11.94 -8.43
CA LYS A 231 -6.79 10.61 -7.85
C LYS A 231 -5.48 10.64 -7.07
N MET A 232 -4.45 11.35 -7.55
CA MET A 232 -3.20 11.54 -6.79
C MET A 232 -3.42 12.30 -5.49
N LEU A 233 -4.18 13.41 -5.53
CA LEU A 233 -4.50 14.19 -4.34
C LEU A 233 -5.33 13.40 -3.33
N ARG A 234 -6.28 12.58 -3.79
CA ARG A 234 -7.03 11.67 -2.92
C ARG A 234 -6.12 10.62 -2.28
N LEU A 235 -5.26 9.97 -3.07
CA LEU A 235 -4.29 9.01 -2.55
C LEU A 235 -3.36 9.65 -1.51
N ALA A 236 -2.95 10.90 -1.73
CA ALA A 236 -2.12 11.63 -0.77
C ALA A 236 -2.88 11.99 0.51
N ALA A 237 -4.13 12.44 0.40
CA ALA A 237 -4.98 12.67 1.56
C ALA A 237 -5.23 11.38 2.35
N ASP A 238 -5.48 10.26 1.65
CA ASP A 238 -5.67 8.95 2.27
C ASP A 238 -4.39 8.45 2.94
N GLY A 239 -3.22 8.56 2.29
CA GLY A 239 -1.93 8.21 2.89
C GLY A 239 -1.61 9.06 4.13
N MET A 240 -1.78 10.39 4.04
CA MET A 240 -1.55 11.29 5.17
C MET A 240 -2.50 11.02 6.34
N THR A 241 -3.77 10.70 6.09
CA THR A 241 -4.73 10.47 7.18
C THR A 241 -4.72 9.05 7.72
N SER A 242 -4.28 8.06 6.93
CA SER A 242 -4.17 6.65 7.36
C SER A 242 -2.90 6.38 8.16
N PHE A 243 -1.79 7.07 7.85
CA PHE A 243 -0.48 6.82 8.47
C PHE A 243 0.05 8.01 9.27
N SER A 244 -0.72 9.08 9.44
CA SER A 244 -0.29 10.25 10.20
C SER A 244 -1.36 10.82 11.11
N THR A 245 -0.95 11.24 12.30
CA THR A 245 -1.73 12.09 13.22
C THR A 245 -1.42 13.58 13.00
N VAL A 246 -0.58 13.93 12.02
CA VAL A 246 -0.17 15.31 11.75
C VAL A 246 -1.35 16.24 11.45
N PRO A 247 -2.36 15.87 10.63
CA PRO A 247 -3.53 16.74 10.41
C PRO A 247 -4.27 17.07 11.71
N LEU A 248 -4.44 16.08 12.58
CA LEU A 248 -5.08 16.25 13.88
C LEU A 248 -4.25 17.19 14.78
N LYS A 249 -2.94 16.95 14.87
CA LYS A 249 -2.00 17.78 15.65
C LYS A 249 -1.97 19.23 15.16
N LEU A 250 -2.07 19.47 13.85
CA LEU A 250 -2.11 20.82 13.27
C LEU A 250 -3.36 21.58 13.72
N ILE A 251 -4.53 20.93 13.69
CA ILE A 251 -5.78 21.53 14.15
C ILE A 251 -5.73 21.84 15.64
N THR A 252 -5.17 20.94 16.46
CA THR A 252 -4.96 21.22 17.88
C THR A 252 -4.07 22.45 18.09
N ARG A 253 -3.00 22.62 17.29
CA ARG A 253 -2.12 23.80 17.36
C ARG A 253 -2.83 25.08 16.92
N ILE A 254 -3.61 25.04 15.84
CA ILE A 254 -4.41 26.19 15.38
C ILE A 254 -5.43 26.58 16.44
N GLY A 255 -6.15 25.59 17.01
CA GLY A 255 -7.10 25.83 18.10
C GLY A 255 -6.45 26.45 19.34
N PHE A 256 -5.26 25.96 19.72
CA PHE A 256 -4.50 26.54 20.82
C PHE A 256 -4.05 27.98 20.53
N LEU A 257 -3.57 28.27 19.32
CA LEU A 257 -3.21 29.63 18.91
C LEU A 257 -4.44 30.57 18.94
N SER A 258 -5.59 30.12 18.43
CA SER A 258 -6.83 30.90 18.49
C SER A 258 -7.28 31.16 19.93
N LEU A 259 -7.11 30.19 20.85
CA LEU A 259 -7.38 30.38 22.27
C LEU A 259 -6.47 31.46 22.89
N VAL A 260 -5.16 31.41 22.63
CA VAL A 260 -4.20 32.40 23.13
C VAL A 260 -4.55 33.80 22.61
N LEU A 261 -4.84 33.95 21.31
CA LEU A 261 -5.25 35.23 20.72
C LEU A 261 -6.56 35.75 21.31
N ALA A 262 -7.53 34.86 21.59
CA ALA A 262 -8.78 35.23 22.22
C ALA A 262 -8.57 35.75 23.66
N VAL A 263 -7.73 35.09 24.46
CA VAL A 263 -7.40 35.53 25.82
C VAL A 263 -6.71 36.90 25.81
N LEU A 264 -5.73 37.10 24.91
CA LEU A 264 -5.07 38.40 24.73
C LEU A 264 -6.04 39.49 24.29
N GLY A 265 -6.94 39.18 23.36
CA GLY A 265 -7.98 40.10 22.89
C GLY A 265 -8.98 40.49 23.98
N ILE A 266 -9.38 39.54 24.83
CA ILE A 266 -10.23 39.80 26.01
C ILE A 266 -9.49 40.72 26.99
N GLY A 267 -8.22 40.42 27.30
CA GLY A 267 -7.41 41.25 28.19
C GLY A 267 -7.25 42.69 27.69
N TYR A 268 -6.97 42.85 26.38
CA TYR A 268 -6.90 44.15 25.72
C TYR A 268 -8.24 44.91 25.80
N SER A 269 -9.34 44.26 25.44
CA SER A 269 -10.68 44.86 25.48
C SER A 269 -11.11 45.27 26.88
N LEU A 270 -10.83 44.44 27.90
CA LEU A 270 -11.12 44.74 29.30
C LEU A 270 -10.29 45.93 29.81
N THR A 271 -9.01 45.98 29.44
CA THR A 271 -8.12 47.09 29.80
C THR A 271 -8.61 48.41 29.21
N LEU A 272 -8.97 48.43 27.93
CA LEU A 272 -9.55 49.63 27.30
C LEU A 272 -10.85 50.05 27.96
N ARG A 273 -11.73 49.09 28.30
CA ARG A 273 -13.02 49.40 28.93
C ARG A 273 -12.88 49.97 30.35
N LEU A 274 -11.89 49.51 31.12
CA LEU A 274 -11.68 49.95 32.51
C LEU A 274 -10.93 51.29 32.61
N PHE A 275 -9.93 51.51 31.75
CA PHE A 275 -9.06 52.68 31.85
C PHE A 275 -9.37 53.78 30.84
N PHE A 276 -10.05 53.47 29.73
CA PHE A 276 -10.34 54.41 28.63
C PHE A 276 -11.78 54.28 28.10
N PRO A 277 -12.81 54.51 28.93
CA PRO A 277 -14.21 54.28 28.58
C PRO A 277 -14.74 55.16 27.43
N GLU A 278 -14.09 56.29 27.16
CA GLU A 278 -14.44 57.25 26.09
C GLU A 278 -14.12 56.71 24.67
N VAL A 279 -13.27 55.68 24.55
CA VAL A 279 -12.69 55.19 23.28
C VAL A 279 -13.51 54.03 22.67
N THR A 280 -14.64 53.63 23.29
CA THR A 280 -15.37 52.43 22.86
C THR A 280 -16.20 52.66 21.59
N VAL A 281 -15.66 52.22 20.46
CA VAL A 281 -16.32 52.21 19.14
C VAL A 281 -17.17 50.93 18.94
N SER A 282 -18.22 51.01 18.14
CA SER A 282 -19.08 49.88 17.73
C SER A 282 -18.26 48.71 17.17
N GLY A 283 -18.16 47.65 17.97
CA GLY A 283 -17.36 46.45 17.69
C GLY A 283 -18.04 45.41 16.80
N TRP A 284 -19.17 45.74 16.15
CA TRP A 284 -19.98 44.74 15.43
C TRP A 284 -19.24 44.05 14.28
N THR A 285 -18.48 44.79 13.47
CA THR A 285 -17.72 44.21 12.35
C THR A 285 -16.61 43.28 12.84
N MET A 286 -15.86 43.69 13.88
CA MET A 286 -14.80 42.85 14.46
C MET A 286 -15.38 41.63 15.17
N LEU A 287 -16.51 41.78 15.87
CA LEU A 287 -17.25 40.69 16.51
C LEU A 287 -17.75 39.68 15.46
N MET A 288 -18.32 40.16 14.36
CA MET A 288 -18.83 39.31 13.28
C MET A 288 -17.68 38.55 12.59
N VAL A 289 -16.56 39.22 12.30
CA VAL A 289 -15.37 38.57 11.74
C VAL A 289 -14.81 37.52 12.70
N ALA A 290 -14.70 37.82 13.99
CA ALA A 290 -14.22 36.87 14.99
C ALA A 290 -15.14 35.65 15.13
N LEU A 291 -16.46 35.86 15.15
CA LEU A 291 -17.45 34.79 15.20
C LEU A 291 -17.40 33.90 13.96
N LEU A 292 -17.38 34.48 12.76
CA LEU A 292 -17.29 33.72 11.51
C LEU A 292 -15.96 32.97 11.40
N PHE A 293 -14.85 33.59 11.80
CA PHE A 293 -13.53 32.95 11.82
C PHE A 293 -13.50 31.77 12.80
N LEU A 294 -13.95 31.97 14.05
CA LEU A 294 -13.97 30.92 15.06
C LEU A 294 -14.91 29.78 14.65
N GLY A 295 -16.09 30.11 14.11
CA GLY A 295 -17.03 29.13 13.57
C GLY A 295 -16.44 28.34 12.40
N GLY A 296 -15.72 29.00 11.49
CA GLY A 296 -15.00 28.33 10.40
C GLY A 296 -13.91 27.37 10.89
N VAL A 297 -13.10 27.79 11.86
CA VAL A 297 -12.07 26.95 12.48
C VAL A 297 -12.68 25.76 13.22
N GLN A 298 -13.79 25.95 13.94
CA GLN A 298 -14.52 24.88 14.62
C GLN A 298 -15.09 23.86 13.64
N MET A 299 -15.72 24.31 12.55
CA MET A 299 -16.25 23.43 11.50
C MET A 299 -15.15 22.63 10.81
N LEU A 300 -13.99 23.25 10.52
CA LEU A 300 -12.81 22.56 10.01
C LEU A 300 -12.32 21.50 11.00
N SER A 301 -12.26 21.84 12.28
CA SER A 301 -11.81 20.95 13.36
C SER A 301 -12.72 19.74 13.49
N LEU A 302 -14.03 19.95 13.52
CA LEU A 302 -15.04 18.89 13.54
C LEU A 302 -14.97 18.02 12.29
N GLY A 303 -14.74 18.59 11.12
CA GLY A 303 -14.55 17.84 9.88
C GLY A 303 -13.38 16.86 9.95
N VAL A 304 -12.23 17.29 10.49
CA VAL A 304 -11.08 16.38 10.66
C VAL A 304 -11.32 15.37 11.76
N ILE A 305 -11.86 15.75 12.91
CA ILE A 305 -12.22 14.78 13.96
C ILE A 305 -13.19 13.73 13.40
N GLY A 306 -14.22 14.16 12.68
CA GLY A 306 -15.18 13.27 12.01
C GLY A 306 -14.50 12.31 11.04
N SER A 307 -13.46 12.73 10.33
CA SER A 307 -12.69 11.84 9.45
C SER A 307 -11.93 10.74 10.21
N TYR A 308 -11.33 11.05 11.36
CA TYR A 308 -10.67 10.05 12.21
C TYR A 308 -11.69 9.14 12.92
N VAL A 309 -12.81 9.70 13.42
CA VAL A 309 -13.90 8.91 14.01
C VAL A 309 -14.48 7.95 12.98
N GLY A 310 -14.68 8.40 11.73
CA GLY A 310 -15.14 7.54 10.63
C GLY A 310 -14.16 6.40 10.30
N ARG A 311 -12.84 6.66 10.37
CA ARG A 311 -11.81 5.63 10.25
C ARG A 311 -11.85 4.63 11.41
N ILE A 312 -11.92 5.12 12.66
CA ILE A 312 -12.05 4.25 13.84
C ILE A 312 -13.31 3.38 13.71
N TYR A 313 -14.44 3.97 13.33
CA TYR A 313 -15.70 3.25 13.12
C TYR A 313 -15.55 2.13 12.08
N SER A 314 -14.91 2.40 10.94
CA SER A 314 -14.73 1.38 9.90
C SER A 314 -13.81 0.24 10.36
N GLU A 315 -12.73 0.53 11.08
CA GLU A 315 -11.83 -0.50 11.64
C GLU A 315 -12.51 -1.34 12.73
N VAL A 316 -13.26 -0.71 13.65
CA VAL A 316 -13.93 -1.39 14.78
C VAL A 316 -15.10 -2.28 14.31
N GLN A 317 -15.73 -1.97 13.18
CA GLN A 317 -16.79 -2.82 12.62
C GLN A 317 -16.36 -4.26 12.34
N ARG A 318 -15.05 -4.53 12.14
CA ARG A 318 -14.50 -5.87 11.86
C ARG A 318 -15.22 -6.66 10.76
N ARG A 319 -15.77 -5.97 9.75
CA ARG A 319 -16.28 -6.66 8.55
C ARG A 319 -15.09 -7.28 7.80
N PRO A 320 -15.27 -8.47 7.19
CA PRO A 320 -14.21 -9.07 6.40
C PRO A 320 -13.79 -8.13 5.25
N LEU A 321 -12.50 -8.16 4.91
CA LEU A 321 -11.92 -7.31 3.86
C LEU A 321 -12.49 -7.64 2.47
N TYR A 322 -12.75 -8.92 2.23
CA TYR A 322 -13.30 -9.45 0.98
C TYR A 322 -14.27 -10.59 1.27
N VAL A 323 -15.05 -10.94 0.25
CA VAL A 323 -15.93 -12.12 0.28
C VAL A 323 -15.66 -12.93 -0.98
N VAL A 324 -15.19 -14.16 -0.78
CA VAL A 324 -14.95 -15.13 -1.84
C VAL A 324 -16.26 -15.74 -2.26
N ARG A 325 -16.56 -15.72 -3.56
CA ARG A 325 -17.69 -16.42 -4.16
C ARG A 325 -17.38 -17.91 -4.26
N ARG A 326 -16.19 -18.25 -4.75
CA ARG A 326 -15.68 -19.62 -4.86
C ARG A 326 -14.16 -19.64 -5.00
N VAL A 327 -13.55 -20.74 -4.59
CA VAL A 327 -12.16 -21.06 -4.88
C VAL A 327 -12.15 -22.23 -5.85
N ILE A 328 -11.37 -22.12 -6.92
CA ILE A 328 -11.27 -23.13 -7.98
C ILE A 328 -9.85 -23.67 -7.94
N ARG A 329 -9.75 -24.98 -7.72
CA ARG A 329 -8.51 -25.78 -7.75
C ARG A 329 -8.84 -27.11 -8.42
N TYR A 330 -7.91 -27.62 -9.21
CA TYR A 330 -8.00 -28.96 -9.78
C TYR A 330 -6.83 -29.77 -9.22
N ASP A 331 -7.13 -30.80 -8.45
CA ASP A 331 -6.11 -31.72 -7.95
C ASP A 331 -5.57 -32.57 -9.11
N ARG A 332 -4.32 -33.00 -9.01
CA ARG A 332 -3.80 -34.06 -9.89
C ARG A 332 -4.44 -35.37 -9.43
N ASP A 333 -5.32 -35.94 -10.27
CA ASP A 333 -5.76 -37.33 -10.14
C ASP A 333 -4.57 -38.31 -10.13
#